data_AF-A0A0K1JXB6-F1
#
_entry.id   AF-A0A0K1JXB6-F1
#
_cell.length_a   1.000
_cell.length_b   1.000
_cell.length_c   1.000
_cell.angle_alpha   90.00
_cell.angle_beta   90.00
_cell.angle_gamma   90.00
#
_symmetry.space_group_name_H-M   'P 1'
#
loop_
_entity.id
_entity.type
_entity.pdbx_description
1 polymer ?
#
loop_
_entity_poly.entity_id
_entity_poly.type
_entity_poly.pdbx_seq_one_letter_code
_entity_poly.pdbx_strand_id
1 'polypeptide(L)' 'MKKKFALGALMAGIMLSAFAAETRYFRLHYSQNVGPEYCEQVWPGSHFNGFRQDAAPYYYISCVK' A
#
# COMPACT_ATOMS: atom_id res chain seq x y z
N MET A 1 -46.50 -19.34 26.63
CA MET A 1 -45.18 -19.67 26.06
C MET A 1 -44.42 -18.39 25.77
N LYS A 2 -43.40 -18.03 26.57
CA LYS A 2 -42.56 -16.84 26.35
C LYS A 2 -41.13 -17.31 26.13
N LYS A 3 -40.68 -17.35 24.87
CA LYS A 3 -39.26 -17.59 24.54
C LYS A 3 -38.68 -16.28 24.04
N LYS A 4 -37.76 -15.76 24.85
CA LYS A 4 -37.08 -14.47 24.70
C LYS A 4 -36.09 -14.57 23.53
N PHE A 5 -36.26 -13.74 22.50
CA PHE A 5 -35.24 -13.49 21.49
C PHE A 5 -34.31 -12.41 22.04
N ALA A 6 -33.15 -12.82 22.54
CA ALA A 6 -32.08 -11.91 22.92
C ALA A 6 -30.76 -12.50 22.41
N LEU A 7 -30.52 -12.39 21.11
CA LEU A 7 -29.23 -12.76 20.51
C LEU A 7 -29.03 -11.94 19.23
N GLY A 8 -28.85 -10.62 19.37
CA GLY A 8 -28.68 -9.72 18.23
C GLY A 8 -27.67 -8.59 18.45
N ALA A 9 -26.86 -8.65 19.50
CA ALA A 9 -26.00 -7.53 19.93
C ALA A 9 -24.51 -7.90 20.06
N LEU A 10 -23.99 -8.75 19.18
CA LEU A 10 -22.58 -9.20 19.22
C LEU A 10 -21.87 -9.12 17.86
N MET A 11 -22.21 -8.15 17.01
CA MET A 11 -21.49 -7.90 15.74
C MET A 11 -21.08 -6.45 15.52
N ALA A 12 -20.78 -5.71 16.59
CA ALA A 12 -20.13 -4.40 16.51
C ALA A 12 -18.75 -4.50 17.15
N GLY A 13 -17.82 -5.19 16.50
CA GLY A 13 -16.56 -5.53 17.16
C GLY A 13 -15.44 -5.93 16.24
N ILE A 14 -15.33 -5.34 15.05
CA ILE A 14 -14.05 -5.38 14.32
C ILE A 14 -13.85 -4.01 13.64
N MET A 15 -13.43 -3.01 14.43
CA MET A 15 -12.67 -1.91 13.84
C MET A 15 -11.32 -2.51 13.44
N LEU A 16 -11.25 -3.04 12.21
CA LEU A 16 -9.99 -3.36 11.57
C LEU A 16 -9.23 -2.04 11.48
N SER A 17 -8.18 -1.90 12.28
CA SER A 17 -7.16 -0.88 12.14
C SER A 17 -6.52 -1.05 10.76
N ALA A 18 -7.17 -0.54 9.72
CA ALA A 18 -6.62 -0.46 8.39
C ALA A 18 -5.51 0.59 8.44
N PHE A 19 -4.31 0.15 8.78
CA PHE A 19 -3.11 0.86 8.34
C PHE A 19 -3.16 0.81 6.82
N ALA A 20 -3.76 1.84 6.22
CA ALA A 20 -3.85 1.98 4.78
C ALA A 20 -2.41 2.17 4.29
N ALA A 21 -1.83 1.10 3.76
CA ALA A 21 -0.49 1.16 3.19
C ALA A 21 -0.50 2.20 2.07
N GLU A 22 0.22 3.31 2.27
CA GLU A 22 0.29 4.39 1.28
C GLU A 22 1.23 3.92 0.17
N THR A 23 0.77 3.97 -1.08
CA THR A 23 1.60 3.63 -2.24
C THR A 23 1.91 4.88 -3.03
N ARG A 24 3.20 5.13 -3.28
CA ARG A 24 3.70 6.23 -4.12
C ARG A 24 4.41 5.68 -5.34
N TYR A 25 4.30 6.42 -6.45
CA TYR A 25 4.97 6.11 -7.70
C TYR A 25 5.94 7.23 -8.04
N PHE A 26 7.19 6.88 -8.28
CA PHE A 26 8.22 7.83 -8.69
C PHE A 26 8.60 7.55 -10.14
N ARG A 27 8.50 8.58 -10.97
CA ARG A 27 8.85 8.48 -12.39
C ARG A 27 10.36 8.57 -12.55
N LEU A 28 10.91 7.64 -13.30
CA LEU A 28 12.34 7.51 -13.55
C LEU A 28 12.60 7.38 -15.03
N HIS A 29 13.75 7.91 -15.45
CA HIS A 29 14.22 7.73 -16.82
C HIS A 29 15.00 6.40 -16.91
N TYR A 30 14.92 5.66 -18.02
CA TYR A 30 15.63 4.37 -18.19
C TYR A 30 17.16 4.46 -18.03
N SER A 31 17.75 5.64 -18.17
CA SER A 31 19.17 5.86 -17.88
C SER A 31 19.50 5.85 -16.38
N GLN A 32 18.50 6.01 -15.52
CA GLN A 32 18.63 5.91 -14.08
C GLN A 32 18.49 4.43 -13.71
N ASN A 33 19.62 3.76 -13.52
CA ASN A 33 19.66 2.40 -13.03
C ASN A 33 19.44 2.42 -11.50
N VAL A 34 18.17 2.41 -11.06
CA VAL A 34 17.84 2.42 -9.63
C VAL A 34 17.32 1.06 -9.20
N GLY A 35 17.74 0.60 -8.02
CA GLY A 35 17.27 -0.62 -7.40
C GLY A 35 16.19 -0.40 -6.34
N PRO A 36 15.82 -1.47 -5.60
CA PRO A 36 14.86 -1.42 -4.50
C PRO A 36 15.19 -0.40 -3.40
N GLU A 37 16.48 -0.08 -3.20
CA GLU A 37 16.97 0.91 -2.23
C GLU A 37 16.47 2.33 -2.50
N TYR A 38 16.03 2.62 -3.73
CA TYR A 38 15.55 3.95 -4.11
C TYR A 38 14.37 4.41 -3.26
N CYS A 39 13.45 3.49 -2.90
CA CYS A 39 12.28 3.83 -2.10
C CYS A 39 12.64 4.37 -0.72
N GLU A 40 13.62 3.77 -0.05
CA GLU A 40 14.08 4.25 1.27
C GLU A 40 14.81 5.60 1.16
N GLN A 41 15.52 5.83 0.05
CA GLN A 41 16.23 7.09 -0.20
C GLN A 41 15.30 8.28 -0.45
N VAL A 42 14.24 8.10 -1.26
CA VAL A 42 13.31 9.19 -1.62
C VAL A 42 12.11 9.30 -0.68
N TRP A 43 11.77 8.20 -0.01
CA TRP A 43 10.66 8.16 0.94
C TRP A 43 11.01 7.24 2.13
N PRO A 44 11.74 7.76 3.13
CA PRO A 44 12.27 6.98 4.24
C PRO A 44 11.22 6.15 4.98
N GLY A 45 11.52 4.89 5.25
CA GLY A 45 10.57 3.94 5.84
C GLY A 45 9.53 3.39 4.85
N SER A 46 9.71 3.59 3.55
CA SER A 46 8.96 2.88 2.51
C SER A 46 9.78 1.73 1.92
N HIS A 47 9.08 0.76 1.35
CA HIS A 47 9.66 -0.44 0.77
C HIS A 47 9.34 -0.53 -0.72
N PHE A 48 10.24 -1.18 -1.48
CA PHE A 48 10.00 -1.47 -2.88
C PHE A 48 8.79 -2.39 -3.06
N ASN A 49 7.88 -2.00 -3.95
CA ASN A 49 6.64 -2.70 -4.26
C ASN A 49 6.54 -3.14 -5.74
N GLY A 50 7.51 -2.77 -6.57
CA GLY A 50 7.57 -3.19 -7.97
C GLY A 50 7.93 -2.07 -8.94
N PHE A 51 8.09 -2.45 -10.20
CA PHE A 51 8.24 -1.53 -11.33
C PHE A 51 6.98 -1.57 -12.20
N ARG A 52 6.62 -0.42 -12.77
CA ARG A 52 5.59 -0.30 -13.81
C ARG A 52 6.16 0.43 -15.01
N GLN A 53 5.87 -0.08 -16.19
CA GLN A 53 6.32 0.55 -17.43
C GLN A 53 5.46 1.77 -17.75
N ASP A 54 6.10 2.87 -18.14
CA ASP A 54 5.47 4.08 -18.67
C ASP A 54 5.79 4.20 -20.17
N ALA A 55 5.34 5.26 -20.82
CA ALA A 55 5.82 5.62 -22.15
C ALA A 55 7.36 5.80 -22.13
N ALA A 56 8.04 5.16 -23.09
CA ALA A 56 9.48 5.32 -23.25
C ALA A 56 9.84 6.82 -23.39
N PRO A 57 10.94 7.28 -22.76
CA PRO A 57 11.98 6.52 -22.07
C PRO A 57 11.80 6.39 -20.53
N TYR A 58 10.56 6.35 -20.04
CA TYR A 58 10.29 6.38 -18.60
C TYR A 58 9.72 5.05 -18.07
N TYR A 59 9.89 4.86 -16.76
CA TYR A 59 9.21 3.84 -15.97
C TYR A 59 8.87 4.42 -14.58
N TYR A 60 8.03 3.72 -13.84
CA TYR A 60 7.71 4.04 -12.45
C TYR A 60 8.27 2.98 -11.52
N ILE A 61 8.88 3.43 -10.43
CA ILE A 61 9.11 2.59 -9.25
C ILE A 61 7.98 2.82 -8.24
N SER A 62 7.41 1.74 -7.74
CA SER A 62 6.35 1.76 -6.72
C SER A 62 6.98 1.53 -5.35
N CYS A 63 6.65 2.41 -4.41
CA CYS A 63 7.06 2.32 -3.03
C CYS A 63 5.84 2.27 -2.11
N VAL A 64 5.87 1.47 -1.04
CA VAL A 64 4.76 1.27 -0.10
C VAL A 64 5.21 1.51 1.35
N LYS A 65 4.37 2.15 2.16
CA LYS A 65 4.58 2.38 3.60
C LYS A 65 3.32 2.07 4.40
#